data_AF-A0A495YGJ1-F1
#
_entry.id   AF-A0A495YGJ1-F1
#
_cell.length_a   1.000
_cell.length_b   1.000
_cell.length_c   1.000
_cell.angle_alpha   90.00
_cell.angle_beta   90.00
_cell.angle_gamma   90.00
#
_symmetry.space_group_name_H-M   'P 1'
#
loop_
_entity.id
_entity.type
_entity.pdbx_description
1 polymer ?
#
loop_
_entity_poly.entity_id
_entity_poly.type
_entity_poly.pdbx_seq_one_letter_code
_entity_poly.pdbx_strand_id
1 'polypeptide(L)'
;MSNHPSKKPRLDEASASTRDDACSPLDPRWGRDATVQREQQEAAGPSLASLSTDILNGVIRHSEEVASILGSKLQEYLRIGYHFSAIRDAVVSSYVVQHGDTPTTRESARKVAYDFLTREFHKPNTTVRLYIRCYEKLASNIALG
;
A
#
# COMPACT_ATOMS: atom_id res chain seq x y z
N MET A 1 -54.27 36.47 -8.25
CA MET A 1 -52.94 36.44 -8.90
C MET A 1 -52.56 34.97 -9.01
N SER A 2 -52.93 34.27 -10.09
CA SER A 2 -52.17 34.06 -11.35
C SER A 2 -50.75 33.53 -11.14
N ASN A 3 -50.23 32.54 -11.87
CA ASN A 3 -50.74 31.35 -12.55
C ASN A 3 -49.48 30.59 -13.05
N HIS A 4 -49.58 29.25 -13.10
CA HIS A 4 -48.79 28.28 -13.88
C HIS A 4 -47.36 27.83 -13.46
N PRO A 5 -47.19 26.50 -13.26
CA PRO A 5 -45.94 25.76 -13.50
C PRO A 5 -45.95 25.13 -14.90
N SER A 6 -44.80 25.01 -15.61
CA SER A 6 -44.66 24.03 -16.71
C SER A 6 -43.33 24.02 -17.48
N LYS A 7 -42.97 22.78 -17.89
CA LYS A 7 -42.30 22.34 -19.14
C LYS A 7 -40.79 22.03 -19.15
N LYS A 8 -40.49 20.71 -19.14
CA LYS A 8 -39.62 20.07 -20.17
C LYS A 8 -40.41 19.99 -21.50
N PRO A 9 -39.77 20.11 -22.68
CA PRO A 9 -39.34 18.95 -23.49
C PRO A 9 -37.92 19.17 -24.11
N ARG A 10 -37.07 18.15 -24.31
CA ARG A 10 -37.00 17.10 -25.36
C ARG A 10 -36.17 17.55 -26.59
N LEU A 11 -35.33 16.60 -27.03
CA LEU A 11 -34.58 16.36 -28.27
C LEU A 11 -34.99 17.22 -29.51
N ASP A 12 -34.14 17.55 -30.48
CA ASP A 12 -33.35 16.62 -31.32
C ASP A 12 -32.37 17.39 -32.24
N GLU A 13 -31.38 16.64 -32.74
CA GLU A 13 -30.74 16.69 -34.08
C GLU A 13 -30.16 18.02 -34.63
N ALA A 14 -29.12 18.06 -35.46
CA ALA A 14 -28.18 17.10 -36.01
C ALA A 14 -27.09 17.93 -36.71
N SER A 15 -25.87 17.41 -36.78
CA SER A 15 -25.09 17.51 -38.01
C SER A 15 -24.13 16.32 -38.06
N ALA A 16 -24.46 15.44 -38.98
CA ALA A 16 -23.76 14.22 -39.33
C ALA A 16 -22.46 14.51 -40.10
N SER A 17 -21.52 13.58 -40.02
CA SER A 17 -20.79 13.13 -41.22
C SER A 17 -20.24 11.71 -40.99
N THR A 18 -21.07 10.76 -41.39
CA THR A 18 -20.78 9.47 -42.03
C THR A 18 -19.31 9.11 -42.34
N ARG A 19 -18.91 7.91 -41.92
CA ARG A 19 -18.84 6.73 -42.80
C ARG A 19 -18.57 5.44 -42.00
N ASP A 20 -19.54 4.53 -42.10
CA ASP A 20 -19.36 3.09 -41.90
C ASP A 20 -18.47 2.51 -43.01
N ASP A 21 -17.67 1.50 -42.70
CA ASP A 21 -17.68 0.22 -43.44
C ASP A 21 -16.77 -0.85 -42.77
N ALA A 22 -17.45 -1.88 -42.26
CA ALA A 22 -17.18 -3.33 -42.33
C ALA A 22 -15.85 -4.00 -41.90
N CYS A 23 -16.00 -4.88 -40.91
CA CYS A 23 -15.55 -6.30 -40.81
C CYS A 23 -14.30 -6.79 -41.59
N SER A 24 -13.24 -7.20 -40.87
CA SER A 24 -12.94 -8.61 -40.50
C SER A 24 -11.43 -8.84 -40.22
N PRO A 25 -11.08 -9.83 -39.39
CA PRO A 25 -9.74 -9.97 -38.81
C PRO A 25 -8.77 -10.60 -39.80
N LEU A 26 -7.73 -9.85 -40.17
CA LEU A 26 -6.59 -10.40 -40.90
C LEU A 26 -5.56 -10.93 -39.89
N ASP A 27 -5.38 -12.24 -39.93
CA ASP A 27 -4.26 -13.01 -39.39
C ASP A 27 -2.92 -12.26 -39.47
N PRO A 28 -2.20 -12.06 -38.36
CA PRO A 28 -0.75 -11.95 -38.42
C PRO A 28 -0.19 -13.38 -38.35
N ARG A 29 -0.15 -14.03 -39.51
CA ARG A 29 0.78 -15.13 -39.78
C ARG A 29 2.20 -14.56 -39.81
N TRP A 30 2.69 -14.13 -38.65
CA TRP A 30 4.10 -13.87 -38.44
C TRP A 30 4.78 -15.21 -38.22
N GLY A 31 5.46 -15.68 -39.26
CA GLY A 31 6.56 -16.60 -39.10
C GLY A 31 7.51 -16.01 -38.08
N ARG A 32 7.40 -16.48 -36.84
CA ARG A 32 8.46 -16.32 -35.85
C ARG A 32 9.59 -17.18 -36.33
N ASP A 33 10.54 -16.53 -37.00
CA ASP A 33 11.86 -17.05 -37.30
C ASP A 33 12.38 -17.84 -36.10
N ALA A 34 12.59 -19.14 -36.30
CA ALA A 34 13.19 -20.04 -35.32
C ALA A 34 14.57 -19.55 -34.84
N THR A 35 15.18 -18.64 -35.59
CA THR A 35 16.40 -17.90 -35.26
C THR A 35 16.22 -16.94 -34.06
N VAL A 36 15.06 -16.30 -33.90
CA VAL A 36 14.81 -15.36 -32.77
C VAL A 36 14.57 -16.12 -31.45
N GLN A 37 13.98 -17.31 -31.49
CA GLN A 37 13.89 -18.18 -30.31
C GLN A 37 15.26 -18.75 -29.91
N ARG A 38 16.13 -19.04 -30.89
CA ARG A 38 17.48 -19.54 -30.65
C ARG A 38 18.35 -18.49 -29.96
N GLU A 39 18.29 -17.24 -30.40
CA GLU A 39 19.01 -16.13 -29.76
C GLU A 39 18.45 -15.77 -28.38
N GLN A 40 17.14 -15.89 -28.14
CA GLN A 40 16.55 -15.71 -26.80
C GLN A 40 16.93 -16.84 -25.82
N GLN A 41 17.17 -18.06 -26.29
CA GLN A 41 17.70 -19.14 -25.47
C GLN A 41 19.21 -19.01 -25.23
N GLU A 42 19.95 -18.42 -26.18
CA GLU A 42 21.39 -18.19 -26.09
C GLU A 42 21.74 -16.97 -25.21
N ALA A 43 20.81 -16.04 -25.02
CA ALA A 43 20.92 -14.89 -24.13
C ALA A 43 20.37 -15.13 -22.70
N ALA A 44 19.80 -16.30 -22.43
CA ALA A 44 19.42 -16.70 -21.08
C ALA A 44 20.70 -17.08 -20.32
N GLY A 45 21.34 -16.09 -19.69
CA GLY A 45 22.43 -16.33 -18.74
C GLY A 45 22.03 -17.41 -17.71
N PRO A 46 23.00 -18.09 -17.07
CA PRO A 46 22.74 -19.25 -16.24
C PRO A 46 21.60 -18.98 -15.24
N SER A 47 20.48 -19.69 -15.43
CA SER A 47 19.33 -19.62 -14.54
C SER A 47 19.69 -20.18 -13.16
N LEU A 48 19.07 -19.69 -12.10
CA LEU A 48 19.16 -20.31 -10.76
C LEU A 48 18.88 -21.82 -10.82
N ALA A 49 17.98 -22.25 -11.71
CA ALA A 49 17.66 -23.66 -11.94
C ALA A 49 18.80 -24.49 -12.55
N SER A 50 19.84 -23.84 -13.09
CA SER A 50 21.03 -24.48 -13.65
C SER A 50 22.17 -24.67 -12.64
N LEU A 51 22.00 -24.17 -11.41
CA LEU A 51 22.96 -24.36 -10.32
C LEU A 51 22.88 -25.79 -9.77
N SER A 52 23.98 -26.24 -9.15
CA SER A 52 23.99 -27.54 -8.48
C SER A 52 22.97 -27.57 -7.34
N THR A 53 22.44 -28.75 -7.06
CA THR A 53 21.46 -28.97 -5.97
C THR A 53 21.99 -28.49 -4.62
N ASP A 54 23.28 -28.64 -4.36
CA ASP A 54 23.91 -28.17 -3.12
C ASP A 54 23.87 -26.65 -2.98
N ILE A 55 24.11 -25.91 -4.08
CA ILE A 55 24.02 -24.45 -4.09
C ILE A 55 22.56 -24.02 -3.91
N LEU A 56 21.62 -24.67 -4.62
CA LEU A 56 20.20 -24.39 -4.49
C LEU A 56 19.69 -24.60 -3.05
N ASN A 57 20.07 -25.71 -2.42
CA ASN A 57 19.75 -25.98 -1.02
C ASN A 57 20.35 -24.92 -0.08
N GLY A 58 21.58 -24.46 -0.36
CA GLY A 58 22.19 -23.34 0.35
C GLY A 58 21.38 -22.05 0.23
N VAL A 59 20.94 -21.69 -0.98
CA VAL A 59 20.11 -20.50 -1.25
C VAL A 59 18.77 -20.59 -0.54
N ILE A 60 18.08 -21.74 -0.60
CA ILE A 60 16.80 -21.96 0.09
C ILE A 60 16.98 -21.76 1.60
N ARG A 61 17.95 -22.46 2.21
CA ARG A 61 18.22 -22.35 3.65
C ARG A 61 18.50 -20.91 4.07
N HIS A 62 19.33 -20.18 3.33
CA HIS A 62 19.61 -18.78 3.64
C HIS A 62 18.39 -17.88 3.44
N SER A 63 17.52 -18.20 2.48
CA SER A 63 16.27 -17.46 2.26
C SER A 63 15.28 -17.67 3.40
N GLU A 64 15.15 -18.89 3.91
CA GLU A 64 14.34 -19.21 5.09
C GLU A 64 14.86 -18.49 6.34
N GLU A 65 16.18 -18.48 6.54
CA GLU A 65 16.82 -17.74 7.64
C GLU A 65 16.52 -16.24 7.56
N VAL A 66 16.65 -15.64 6.37
CA VAL A 66 16.30 -14.23 6.13
C VAL A 66 14.82 -13.99 6.43
N ALA A 67 13.92 -14.86 5.97
CA ALA A 67 12.49 -14.74 6.25
C ALA A 67 12.18 -14.80 7.75
N SER A 68 12.84 -15.69 8.48
CA SER A 68 12.74 -15.81 9.95
C SER A 68 13.24 -14.54 10.67
N ILE A 69 14.41 -14.03 10.28
CA ILE A 69 14.97 -12.78 10.84
C ILE A 69 14.04 -11.60 10.56
N LEU A 70 13.53 -11.47 9.32
CA LEU A 70 12.58 -10.42 8.97
C LEU A 70 11.29 -10.53 9.80
N GLY A 71 10.77 -11.74 9.97
CA GLY A 71 9.57 -12.00 10.78
C GLY A 71 9.76 -11.56 12.24
N SER A 72 10.85 -11.96 12.86
CA SER A 72 11.17 -11.57 14.26
C SER A 72 11.36 -10.07 14.40
N LYS A 73 12.11 -9.42 13.51
CA LYS A 73 12.32 -7.96 13.54
C LYS A 73 11.04 -7.19 13.30
N LEU A 74 10.21 -7.64 12.37
CA LEU A 74 8.88 -7.04 12.15
C LEU A 74 8.03 -7.14 13.42
N GLN A 75 7.99 -8.31 14.07
CA GLN A 75 7.26 -8.50 15.31
C GLN A 75 7.76 -7.55 16.43
N GLU A 76 9.07 -7.38 16.56
CA GLU A 76 9.66 -6.39 17.49
C GLU A 76 9.17 -4.97 17.20
N TYR A 77 9.22 -4.53 15.94
CA TYR A 77 8.75 -3.19 15.56
C TYR A 77 7.25 -2.99 15.79
N LEU A 78 6.44 -4.03 15.59
CA LEU A 78 5.00 -3.96 15.88
C LEU A 78 4.72 -3.86 17.38
N ARG A 79 5.47 -4.57 18.22
CA ARG A 79 5.38 -4.43 19.69
C ARG A 79 5.76 -3.02 20.13
N ILE A 80 6.81 -2.44 19.55
CA ILE A 80 7.19 -1.04 19.81
C ILE A 80 6.04 -0.11 19.39
N GLY A 81 5.49 -0.30 18.19
CA GLY A 81 4.36 0.48 17.68
C GLY A 81 3.12 0.43 18.57
N TYR A 82 2.79 -0.76 19.10
CA TYR A 82 1.72 -0.95 20.09
C TYR A 82 1.94 -0.09 21.34
N HIS A 83 3.10 -0.21 21.98
CA HIS A 83 3.38 0.54 23.20
C HIS A 83 3.43 2.05 22.97
N PHE A 84 3.97 2.49 21.84
CA PHE A 84 3.97 3.91 21.47
C PHE A 84 2.53 4.42 21.24
N SER A 85 1.67 3.64 20.59
CA SER A 85 0.24 3.97 20.45
C SER A 85 -0.43 4.09 21.82
N ALA A 86 -0.24 3.11 22.70
CA ALA A 86 -0.83 3.09 24.03
C ALA A 86 -0.41 4.32 24.87
N ILE A 87 0.87 4.72 24.81
CA ILE A 87 1.36 5.94 25.46
C ILE A 87 0.67 7.17 24.89
N ARG A 88 0.60 7.29 23.56
CA ARG A 88 -0.07 8.41 22.89
C ARG A 88 -1.54 8.49 23.32
N ASP A 89 -2.24 7.37 23.33
CA ASP A 89 -3.67 7.33 23.63
C ASP A 89 -3.93 7.66 25.10
N ALA A 90 -3.06 7.23 26.02
CA ALA A 90 -3.11 7.62 27.43
C ALA A 90 -2.91 9.14 27.62
N VAL A 91 -1.92 9.73 26.94
CA VAL A 91 -1.67 11.18 26.98
C VAL A 91 -2.87 11.95 26.42
N VAL A 92 -3.39 11.54 25.25
CA VAL A 92 -4.56 12.17 24.63
C VAL A 92 -5.77 12.10 25.56
N SER A 93 -6.06 10.92 26.12
CA SER A 93 -7.19 10.71 27.03
C SER A 93 -7.10 11.61 28.27
N SER A 94 -5.92 11.71 28.89
CA SER A 94 -5.72 12.58 30.04
C SER A 94 -5.89 14.06 29.67
N TYR A 95 -5.38 14.48 28.52
CA TYR A 95 -5.46 15.87 28.06
C TYR A 95 -6.90 16.31 27.80
N VAL A 96 -7.70 15.48 27.13
CA VAL A 96 -9.10 15.82 26.81
C VAL A 96 -9.98 15.85 28.05
N VAL A 97 -9.69 15.01 29.06
CA VAL A 97 -10.37 15.07 30.37
C VAL A 97 -10.11 16.40 31.07
N GLN A 98 -8.88 16.92 30.97
CA GLN A 98 -8.47 18.15 31.66
C GLN A 98 -8.87 19.44 30.89
N HIS A 99 -8.85 19.42 29.56
CA HIS A 99 -8.96 20.63 28.73
C HIS A 99 -10.18 20.63 27.79
N GLY A 100 -11.04 19.62 27.90
CA GLY A 100 -12.20 19.42 27.03
C GLY A 100 -11.85 18.72 25.71
N ASP A 101 -12.75 17.86 25.24
CA ASP A 101 -12.56 17.08 24.02
C ASP A 101 -12.88 17.91 22.76
N THR A 102 -11.86 18.60 22.26
CA THR A 102 -11.92 19.33 20.99
C THR A 102 -10.86 18.81 20.02
N PRO A 103 -11.05 18.98 18.69
CA PRO A 103 -10.02 18.63 17.70
C PRO A 103 -8.66 19.28 18.00
N THR A 104 -8.66 20.55 18.43
CA THR A 104 -7.46 21.31 18.79
C THR A 104 -6.76 20.76 20.03
N THR A 105 -7.54 20.38 21.06
CA THR A 105 -7.00 19.73 22.27
C THR A 105 -6.36 18.39 21.92
N ARG A 106 -7.03 17.56 21.11
CA ARG A 106 -6.50 16.26 20.68
C ARG A 106 -5.23 16.40 19.83
N GLU A 107 -5.15 17.40 18.96
CA GLU A 107 -3.94 17.68 18.18
C GLU A 107 -2.77 18.09 19.09
N SER A 108 -3.03 19.00 20.02
CA SER A 108 -2.02 19.47 20.98
C SER A 108 -1.51 18.31 21.86
N ALA A 109 -2.42 17.45 22.33
CA ALA A 109 -2.08 16.28 23.12
C ALA A 109 -1.27 15.25 22.31
N ARG A 110 -1.62 15.02 21.04
CA ARG A 110 -0.83 14.17 20.13
C ARG A 110 0.58 14.74 19.96
N LYS A 111 0.72 16.04 19.75
CA LYS A 111 2.03 16.70 19.66
C LYS A 111 2.86 16.46 20.92
N VAL A 112 2.29 16.66 22.10
CA VAL A 112 2.97 16.40 23.39
C VAL A 112 3.42 14.94 23.50
N ALA A 113 2.56 13.98 23.15
CA ALA A 113 2.92 12.57 23.16
C ALA A 113 4.09 12.24 22.22
N TYR A 114 4.06 12.76 20.99
CA TYR A 114 5.13 12.54 20.02
C TYR A 114 6.45 13.21 20.43
N ASP A 115 6.40 14.42 20.99
CA ASP A 115 7.57 15.14 21.50
C ASP A 115 8.20 14.39 22.70
N PHE A 116 7.37 13.80 23.58
CA PHE A 116 7.84 12.90 24.64
C PHE A 116 8.54 11.65 24.07
N LEU A 117 7.87 10.90 23.19
CA LEU A 117 8.42 9.66 22.61
C LEU A 117 9.73 9.91 21.84
N THR A 118 9.80 10.99 21.08
CA THR A 118 11.00 11.38 20.31
C THR A 118 12.20 11.59 21.24
N ARG A 119 11.98 12.34 22.32
CA ARG A 119 13.01 12.68 23.31
C ARG A 119 13.42 11.47 24.15
N GLU A 120 12.47 10.71 24.68
CA GLU A 120 12.74 9.58 25.56
C GLU A 120 13.50 8.46 24.83
N PHE A 121 13.02 8.08 23.64
CA PHE A 121 13.57 6.95 22.88
C PHE A 121 14.67 7.36 21.89
N HIS A 122 15.02 8.64 21.84
CA HIS A 122 16.05 9.19 20.95
C HIS A 122 15.82 8.78 19.48
N LYS A 123 14.56 8.84 19.04
CA LYS A 123 14.15 8.52 17.67
C LYS A 123 13.56 9.75 17.00
N PRO A 124 13.78 9.94 15.69
CA PRO A 124 13.15 11.03 14.98
C PRO A 124 11.63 10.83 14.99
N ASN A 125 10.89 11.94 15.01
CA ASN A 125 9.43 11.96 15.05
C ASN A 125 8.81 11.10 13.92
N THR A 126 9.43 11.11 12.74
CA THR A 126 9.02 10.31 11.58
C THR A 126 9.06 8.80 11.85
N THR A 127 10.10 8.30 12.54
CA THR A 127 10.21 6.89 12.93
C THR A 127 9.18 6.51 13.98
N VAL A 128 8.96 7.37 15.00
CA VAL A 128 7.93 7.15 16.02
C VAL A 128 6.55 7.03 15.36
N ARG A 129 6.21 7.97 14.47
CA ARG A 129 4.96 7.96 13.71
C ARG A 129 4.82 6.73 12.82
N LEU A 130 5.92 6.28 12.20
CA LEU A 130 5.93 5.09 11.37
C LEU A 130 5.60 3.83 12.19
N TYR A 131 6.24 3.63 13.34
CA TYR A 131 5.98 2.47 14.19
C TYR A 131 4.53 2.41 14.64
N ILE A 132 3.97 3.54 15.10
CA ILE A 132 2.56 3.61 15.49
C ILE A 132 1.66 3.30 14.29
N ARG A 133 1.88 3.93 13.13
CA ARG A 133 1.04 3.74 11.95
C ARG A 133 1.06 2.31 11.43
N CYS A 134 2.24 1.66 11.43
CA CYS A 134 2.38 0.27 11.02
C CYS A 134 1.57 -0.65 11.93
N TYR A 135 1.67 -0.46 13.25
CA TYR A 135 0.88 -1.21 14.22
C TYR A 135 -0.63 -1.00 14.01
N GLU A 136 -1.08 0.26 13.94
CA GLU A 136 -2.51 0.58 13.80
C GLU A 136 -3.11 0.00 12.52
N LYS A 137 -2.38 0.05 11.40
CA LYS A 137 -2.86 -0.52 10.13
C LYS A 137 -3.02 -2.04 10.20
N LEU A 138 -2.06 -2.73 10.81
CA LEU A 138 -2.16 -4.17 11.00
C LEU A 138 -3.26 -4.56 11.98
N ALA A 139 -3.37 -3.87 13.12
CA ALA A 139 -4.43 -4.09 14.09
C ALA A 139 -5.82 -3.88 13.48
N SER A 140 -5.98 -2.84 12.65
CA SER A 140 -7.25 -2.57 11.93
C SER A 140 -7.62 -3.66 10.94
N ASN A 141 -6.63 -4.24 10.24
CA ASN A 141 -6.87 -5.32 9.30
C ASN A 141 -7.25 -6.63 10.01
N ILE A 142 -6.69 -6.90 11.20
CA ILE A 142 -7.03 -8.07 12.01
C ILE A 142 -8.44 -7.93 12.62
N ALA A 143 -8.85 -6.72 13.01
CA ALA A 143 -10.18 -6.48 13.59
C ALA A 143 -11.34 -6.58 12.57
N LEU A 144 -11.04 -6.57 11.27
CA LEU A 144 -12.00 -6.65 10.17
C LEU A 144 -12.03 -8.03 9.48
N GLY A 145 -11.12 -8.95 9.84
CA GLY A 145 -11.03 -10.31 9.29
C GLY A 145 -11.58 -11.34 10.27
#